data_AF-A0AAD0PAT7-F1
#
_entry.id   AF-A0AAD0PAT7-F1
#
_cell.length_a   1.000
_cell.length_b   1.000
_cell.length_c   1.000
_cell.angle_alpha   90.00
_cell.angle_beta   90.00
_cell.angle_gamma   90.00
#
_symmetry.space_group_name_H-M   'P 1'
#
loop_
_entity.id
_entity.type
_entity.pdbx_description
1 polymer ?
#
loop_
_entity_poly.entity_id
_entity_poly.type
_entity_poly.pdbx_seq_one_letter_code
_entity_poly.pdbx_strand_id
1 'polypeptide(L)'
;MKTKNLFLSVICLFSFILSSITAYSSNYHSEVKLALHQLDTSEHFIAFKLPLVAHTKKQFRQLITIVDESAQKFGLNYMEKNVYLGYPLENGRLNYAKSISEQNFYVNNLHKTSFLGNFGALGSDNSEYTYTYPLLKGYKVTIRPLGSVFKDRKNFEGVFFLETLDLNKYNAFITLLNQHLNQSFMTHYKPRDYQITRSTELLLPFLDDELDLSPLINSLSVFILIAVLIYLLLEWRSLRLYKLNGWSFWRSFLSLTLKPLFAILFAFIYDFWVISKHLELTELLNRQGFTFFAVLVISFLMVGLMYLVSLVPAKERYFSLSLFCLLGGIKIFFLLTLITFFPPLGSLLTGNYGHKDPELKKYAEFFPYMIGGNVVDDRNNATELEKIYQIADSQGALLLNDSGSSYKQPNTVARELTSVTINTNYLKRYPLRDVHNKKIIPDLASKKLVLVFPDTPKDLVTKRLKYEQKNDPIAQKYGIKVFYSNPRSNQNFKNIVTGKNMANEIIMIVTPGNIRHALTQYHLNILSGFANDSLLLPLKKTSLSQLSQQWEPILKNII
;
A
#
# COMPACT_ATOMS: atom_id res chain seq x y z
N MET A 1 4.57 -1.36 48.17
CA MET A 1 5.22 -0.26 47.42
C MET A 1 5.67 -0.66 46.02
N LYS A 2 6.39 -1.79 45.82
CA LYS A 2 6.93 -2.20 44.50
C LYS A 2 5.90 -2.23 43.35
N THR A 3 4.69 -2.75 43.58
CA THR A 3 3.66 -2.88 42.54
C THR A 3 3.03 -1.55 42.10
N LYS A 4 2.90 -0.57 43.00
CA LYS A 4 2.30 0.74 42.71
C LYS A 4 3.21 1.58 41.80
N ASN A 5 4.50 1.55 42.09
CA ASN A 5 5.51 2.26 41.29
C ASN A 5 5.61 1.65 39.89
N LEU A 6 5.44 0.33 39.75
CA LEU A 6 5.38 -0.32 38.43
C LEU A 6 4.25 0.26 37.57
N PHE A 7 3.03 0.40 38.10
CA PHE A 7 1.92 0.98 37.33
C PHE A 7 2.14 2.46 36.99
N LEU A 8 2.74 3.25 37.88
CA LEU A 8 3.15 4.62 37.56
C LEU A 8 4.17 4.66 36.41
N SER A 9 5.16 3.76 36.42
CA SER A 9 6.13 3.64 35.33
C SER A 9 5.46 3.21 34.02
N VAL A 10 4.49 2.29 34.06
CA VAL A 10 3.72 1.86 32.88
C VAL A 10 2.88 3.01 32.33
N ILE A 11 2.17 3.76 33.18
CA ILE A 11 1.39 4.94 32.77
C ILE A 11 2.30 5.97 32.09
N CYS A 12 3.45 6.25 32.70
CA CYS A 12 4.44 7.19 32.14
C CYS A 12 4.95 6.71 30.77
N LEU A 13 5.41 5.45 30.69
CA LEU A 13 5.93 4.85 29.46
C LEU A 13 4.89 4.83 28.33
N PHE A 14 3.67 4.39 28.63
CA PHE A 14 2.60 4.32 27.63
C PHE A 14 2.14 5.70 27.18
N SER A 15 2.20 6.71 28.06
CA SER A 15 1.94 8.11 27.67
C SER A 15 3.00 8.59 26.67
N PHE A 16 4.29 8.34 26.92
CA PHE A 16 5.35 8.68 25.95
C PHE A 16 5.21 7.94 24.61
N ILE A 17 4.85 6.65 24.65
CA ILE A 17 4.62 5.86 23.43
C ILE A 17 3.44 6.43 22.66
N LEU A 18 2.35 6.79 23.35
CA LEU A 18 1.18 7.43 22.75
C LEU A 18 1.55 8.76 22.08
N SER A 19 2.29 9.63 22.76
CA SER A 19 2.79 10.89 22.20
C SER A 19 3.67 10.65 20.97
N SER A 20 4.60 9.70 21.05
CA SER A 20 5.53 9.39 19.94
C SER A 20 4.81 8.87 18.70
N ILE A 21 3.86 7.94 18.88
CA ILE A 21 3.08 7.36 17.77
C ILE A 21 2.15 8.42 17.15
N THR A 22 1.50 9.22 17.99
CA THR A 22 0.59 10.28 17.51
C THR A 22 1.39 11.37 16.77
N ALA A 23 2.57 11.74 17.27
CA ALA A 23 3.46 12.69 16.60
C ALA A 23 3.93 12.15 15.26
N TYR A 24 4.36 10.88 15.22
CA TYR A 24 4.76 10.23 13.98
C TYR A 24 3.62 10.21 12.95
N SER A 25 2.41 9.80 13.37
CA SER A 25 1.23 9.72 12.50
C SER A 25 0.86 11.09 11.93
N SER A 26 0.73 12.11 12.78
CA SER A 26 0.34 13.46 12.38
C SER A 26 1.34 14.06 11.39
N ASN A 27 2.63 13.90 11.66
CA ASN A 27 3.67 14.45 10.78
C ASN A 27 3.81 13.69 9.47
N TYR A 28 3.60 12.37 9.49
CA TYR A 28 3.52 11.59 8.27
C TYR A 28 2.38 12.09 7.37
N HIS A 29 1.18 12.29 7.92
CA HIS A 29 0.03 12.82 7.16
C HIS A 29 0.28 14.24 6.65
N SER A 30 0.94 15.08 7.46
CA SER A 30 1.35 16.43 7.06
C SER A 30 2.31 16.41 5.87
N GLU A 31 3.34 15.54 5.91
CA GLU A 31 4.28 15.35 4.79
C GLU A 31 3.57 14.80 3.54
N VAL A 32 2.64 13.85 3.68
CA VAL A 32 1.82 13.36 2.56
C VAL A 32 1.03 14.51 1.92
N LYS A 33 0.34 15.31 2.73
CA LYS A 33 -0.45 16.45 2.24
C LYS A 33 0.42 17.50 1.57
N LEU A 34 1.57 17.83 2.16
CA LEU A 34 2.54 18.74 1.56
C LEU A 34 3.02 18.20 0.21
N ALA A 35 3.46 16.94 0.16
CA ALA A 35 3.92 16.31 -1.06
C ALA A 35 2.86 16.30 -2.16
N LEU A 36 1.60 15.99 -1.84
CA LEU A 36 0.49 16.00 -2.78
C LEU A 36 0.19 17.40 -3.31
N HIS A 37 0.17 18.40 -2.42
CA HIS A 37 -0.03 19.79 -2.80
C HIS A 37 1.11 20.30 -3.71
N GLN A 38 2.36 20.00 -3.38
CA GLN A 38 3.50 20.44 -4.18
C GLN A 38 3.54 19.82 -5.58
N LEU A 39 3.01 18.61 -5.73
CA LEU A 39 2.87 17.93 -7.02
C LEU A 39 1.66 18.37 -7.84
N ASP A 40 0.76 19.19 -7.30
CA ASP A 40 -0.41 19.64 -8.04
C ASP A 40 0.01 20.58 -9.16
N THR A 41 -0.34 20.22 -10.39
CA THR A 41 0.01 20.97 -11.60
C THR A 41 -1.19 21.74 -12.16
N SER A 42 -2.39 21.53 -11.59
CA SER A 42 -3.66 22.00 -12.15
C SER A 42 -3.80 23.52 -12.18
N GLU A 43 -3.07 24.25 -11.34
CA GLU A 43 -3.12 25.72 -11.28
C GLU A 43 -2.49 26.39 -12.50
N HIS A 44 -1.59 25.72 -13.22
CA HIS A 44 -0.80 26.33 -14.30
C HIS A 44 -0.68 25.48 -15.55
N PHE A 45 -1.03 24.19 -15.50
CA PHE A 45 -0.79 23.26 -16.58
C PHE A 45 -2.04 22.53 -17.04
N ILE A 46 -2.12 22.29 -18.35
CA ILE A 46 -3.05 21.32 -18.95
C ILE A 46 -2.26 20.09 -19.37
N ALA A 47 -2.68 18.93 -18.87
CA ALA A 47 -2.04 17.66 -19.14
C ALA A 47 -2.48 17.07 -20.48
N PHE A 48 -1.55 16.43 -21.19
CA PHE A 48 -1.79 15.72 -22.44
C PHE A 48 -0.91 14.47 -22.54
N LYS A 49 -1.35 13.49 -23.32
CA LYS A 49 -0.57 12.30 -23.64
C LYS A 49 -0.17 12.29 -25.10
N LEU A 50 0.88 11.54 -25.42
CA LEU A 50 1.28 11.31 -26.80
C LEU A 50 0.68 9.98 -27.27
N PRO A 51 0.14 9.92 -28.50
CA PRO A 51 -0.50 8.70 -29.04
C PRO A 51 0.52 7.65 -29.53
N LEU A 52 1.81 7.87 -29.23
CA LEU A 52 2.95 7.04 -29.63
C LEU A 52 3.85 6.82 -28.41
N VAL A 53 4.27 5.59 -28.19
CA VAL A 53 5.33 5.25 -27.22
C VAL A 53 6.64 5.11 -27.99
N ALA A 54 7.69 5.79 -27.51
CA ALA A 54 9.01 5.68 -28.11
C ALA A 54 9.77 4.47 -27.55
N HIS A 55 10.28 3.61 -28.44
CA HIS A 55 11.04 2.41 -28.06
C HIS A 55 12.55 2.59 -28.19
N THR A 56 13.00 3.71 -28.78
CA THR A 56 14.43 4.01 -28.96
C THR A 56 14.75 5.45 -28.57
N LYS A 57 15.99 5.69 -28.11
CA LYS A 57 16.51 7.04 -27.83
C LYS A 57 16.35 7.99 -29.01
N LYS A 58 16.55 7.48 -30.24
CA LYS A 58 16.43 8.27 -31.47
C LYS A 58 14.97 8.71 -31.70
N GLN A 59 14.04 7.77 -31.61
CA GLN A 59 12.61 8.05 -31.76
C GLN A 59 12.11 9.02 -30.69
N PHE A 60 12.55 8.83 -29.43
CA PHE A 60 12.18 9.72 -28.34
C PHE A 60 12.74 11.13 -28.53
N ARG A 61 14.01 11.26 -28.99
CA ARG A 61 14.58 12.56 -29.31
C ARG A 61 13.78 13.29 -30.39
N GLN A 62 13.39 12.60 -31.46
CA GLN A 62 12.55 13.18 -32.51
C GLN A 62 11.20 13.65 -31.96
N LEU A 63 10.56 12.84 -31.12
CA LEU A 63 9.30 13.17 -30.47
C LEU A 63 9.43 14.41 -29.58
N ILE A 64 10.48 14.50 -28.75
CA ILE A 64 10.74 15.66 -27.90
C ILE A 64 11.02 16.92 -28.75
N THR A 65 11.77 16.79 -29.84
CA THR A 65 12.01 17.92 -30.76
C THR A 65 10.70 18.45 -31.34
N ILE A 66 9.79 17.58 -31.76
CA ILE A 66 8.49 17.99 -32.29
C ILE A 66 7.62 18.70 -31.22
N VAL A 67 7.64 18.20 -29.98
CA VAL A 67 6.94 18.84 -28.85
C VAL A 67 7.54 20.23 -28.56
N ASP A 68 8.87 20.33 -28.53
CA ASP A 68 9.59 21.58 -28.28
C ASP A 68 9.31 22.63 -29.36
N GLU A 69 9.46 22.29 -30.63
CA GLU A 69 9.15 23.17 -31.76
C GLU A 69 7.70 23.67 -31.71
N SER A 70 6.76 22.77 -31.36
CA SER A 70 5.35 23.11 -31.24
C SER A 70 5.10 24.08 -30.08
N ALA A 71 5.73 23.86 -28.93
CA ALA A 71 5.60 24.71 -27.75
C ALA A 71 6.25 26.09 -27.95
N GLN A 72 7.45 26.13 -28.55
CA GLN A 72 8.20 27.35 -28.85
C GLN A 72 7.43 28.30 -29.76
N LYS A 73 6.69 27.79 -30.76
CA LYS A 73 5.87 28.63 -31.65
C LYS A 73 4.85 29.49 -30.89
N PHE A 74 4.36 28.99 -29.76
CA PHE A 74 3.38 29.69 -28.92
C PHE A 74 4.00 30.32 -27.67
N GLY A 75 5.33 30.26 -27.52
CA GLY A 75 6.04 30.75 -26.33
C GLY A 75 5.65 30.01 -25.05
N LEU A 76 5.25 28.74 -25.16
CA LEU A 76 4.80 27.92 -24.04
C LEU A 76 5.95 27.09 -23.48
N ASN A 77 5.98 26.95 -22.17
CA ASN A 77 6.83 25.97 -21.51
C ASN A 77 6.04 24.65 -21.36
N TYR A 78 6.75 23.56 -21.12
CA TYR A 78 6.14 22.27 -20.86
C TYR A 78 7.06 21.41 -20.02
N MET A 79 6.49 20.35 -19.46
CA MET A 79 7.25 19.33 -18.75
C MET A 79 6.72 17.94 -19.04
N GLU A 80 7.61 16.96 -18.96
CA GLU A 80 7.28 15.54 -18.91
C GLU A 80 7.37 15.08 -17.46
N LYS A 81 6.32 14.43 -16.97
CA LYS A 81 6.31 13.70 -15.71
C LYS A 81 6.52 12.22 -15.97
N ASN A 82 7.48 11.65 -15.27
CA ASN A 82 7.67 10.22 -15.15
C ASN A 82 7.69 9.81 -13.69
N VAL A 83 7.09 8.67 -13.39
CA VAL A 83 7.09 8.10 -12.07
C VAL A 83 7.88 6.80 -12.05
N TYR A 84 8.56 6.57 -10.93
CA TYR A 84 9.20 5.33 -10.59
C TYR A 84 8.62 4.79 -9.29
N LEU A 85 7.96 3.63 -9.34
CA LEU A 85 7.45 2.92 -8.16
C LEU A 85 8.03 1.52 -8.10
N GLY A 86 8.65 1.14 -6.99
CA GLY A 86 9.15 -0.23 -6.85
C GLY A 86 9.84 -0.48 -5.52
N TYR A 87 10.67 -1.53 -5.49
CA TYR A 87 11.43 -1.93 -4.32
C TYR A 87 12.90 -2.16 -4.72
N PRO A 88 13.88 -1.85 -3.86
CA PRO A 88 15.27 -2.09 -4.16
C PRO A 88 15.54 -3.59 -4.20
N LEU A 89 16.44 -3.97 -5.11
CA LEU A 89 16.96 -5.31 -5.22
C LEU A 89 18.18 -5.45 -4.27
N GLU A 90 18.03 -6.19 -3.19
CA GLU A 90 19.10 -6.48 -2.23
C GLU A 90 19.48 -7.97 -2.31
N ASN A 91 20.74 -8.27 -2.66
CA ASN A 91 21.21 -9.64 -2.88
C ASN A 91 20.37 -10.43 -3.91
N GLY A 92 19.86 -9.72 -4.91
CA GLY A 92 18.99 -10.24 -5.95
C GLY A 92 17.56 -10.56 -5.50
N ARG A 93 17.16 -10.22 -4.27
CA ARG A 93 15.76 -10.32 -3.84
C ARG A 93 15.17 -8.93 -3.67
N LEU A 94 13.90 -8.77 -3.99
CA LEU A 94 13.19 -7.53 -3.71
C LEU A 94 13.06 -7.36 -2.19
N ASN A 95 13.48 -6.20 -1.68
CA ASN A 95 13.27 -5.83 -0.28
C ASN A 95 11.95 -5.07 -0.15
N TYR A 96 10.86 -5.81 0.08
CA TYR A 96 9.52 -5.24 0.27
C TYR A 96 9.37 -4.32 1.50
N ALA A 97 10.34 -4.33 2.42
CA ALA A 97 10.34 -3.41 3.56
C ALA A 97 10.81 -1.99 3.19
N LYS A 98 11.34 -1.79 1.97
CA LYS A 98 11.79 -0.50 1.47
C LYS A 98 11.10 -0.20 0.15
N SER A 99 10.01 0.56 0.15
CA SER A 99 9.45 1.07 -1.10
C SER A 99 10.33 2.21 -1.65
N ILE A 100 10.32 2.37 -2.96
CA ILE A 100 10.90 3.50 -3.69
C ILE A 100 9.76 4.13 -4.49
N SER A 101 9.58 5.43 -4.33
CA SER A 101 8.60 6.22 -5.07
C SER A 101 9.26 7.52 -5.52
N GLU A 102 9.62 7.60 -6.80
CA GLU A 102 10.31 8.76 -7.36
C GLU A 102 9.42 9.45 -8.39
N GLN A 103 9.19 10.74 -8.20
CA GLN A 103 8.44 11.58 -9.12
C GLN A 103 9.45 12.46 -9.86
N ASN A 104 9.65 12.21 -11.15
CA ASN A 104 10.64 12.89 -11.96
C ASN A 104 9.93 13.84 -12.94
N PHE A 105 10.27 15.11 -12.87
CA PHE A 105 9.78 16.16 -13.76
C PHE A 105 10.91 16.66 -14.63
N TYR A 106 10.72 16.56 -15.93
CA TYR A 106 11.67 17.02 -16.93
C TYR A 106 11.10 18.23 -17.64
N VAL A 107 11.63 19.41 -17.32
CA VAL A 107 11.09 20.71 -17.74
C VAL A 107 11.89 21.26 -18.91
N ASN A 108 11.21 21.77 -19.93
CA ASN A 108 11.88 22.36 -21.10
C ASN A 108 12.73 23.58 -20.71
N ASN A 109 12.11 24.54 -20.01
CA ASN A 109 12.81 25.68 -19.42
C ASN A 109 12.63 25.69 -17.90
N LEU A 110 13.65 25.20 -17.19
CA LEU A 110 13.63 25.06 -15.74
C LEU A 110 13.52 26.42 -15.02
N HIS A 111 14.20 27.46 -15.51
CA HIS A 111 14.21 28.77 -14.85
C HIS A 111 12.90 29.56 -15.03
N LYS A 112 12.12 29.24 -16.06
CA LYS A 112 10.88 29.97 -16.39
C LYS A 112 9.61 29.27 -15.92
N THR A 113 9.70 28.08 -15.35
CA THR A 113 8.50 27.32 -14.98
C THR A 113 7.88 27.80 -13.68
N SER A 114 6.57 28.01 -13.68
CA SER A 114 5.75 28.25 -12.49
C SER A 114 5.72 27.06 -11.54
N PHE A 115 6.01 25.84 -12.01
CA PHE A 115 5.99 24.62 -11.18
C PHE A 115 6.98 24.66 -10.00
N LEU A 116 8.09 25.38 -10.13
CA LEU A 116 9.03 25.58 -9.01
C LEU A 116 8.42 26.40 -7.86
N GLY A 117 7.39 27.20 -8.14
CA GLY A 117 6.63 27.96 -7.15
C GLY A 117 5.98 27.07 -6.11
N ASN A 118 5.49 25.89 -6.51
CA ASN A 118 4.91 24.90 -5.59
C ASN A 118 5.90 24.45 -4.51
N PHE A 119 7.20 24.46 -4.83
CA PHE A 119 8.28 24.07 -3.94
C PHE A 119 8.98 25.27 -3.28
N GLY A 120 8.45 26.49 -3.45
CA GLY A 120 9.05 27.73 -2.93
C GLY A 120 10.40 28.08 -3.58
N ALA A 121 10.70 27.55 -4.77
CA ALA A 121 11.99 27.69 -5.46
C ALA A 121 11.90 28.53 -6.75
N LEU A 122 10.85 29.35 -6.89
CA LEU A 122 10.65 30.18 -8.07
C LEU A 122 11.82 31.16 -8.27
N GLY A 123 12.42 31.14 -9.46
CA GLY A 123 13.54 32.03 -9.81
C GLY A 123 14.91 31.61 -9.28
N SER A 124 15.06 30.40 -8.74
CA SER A 124 16.36 29.83 -8.36
C SER A 124 17.13 29.32 -9.58
N ASP A 125 18.47 29.40 -9.54
CA ASP A 125 19.37 29.08 -10.67
C ASP A 125 20.03 27.69 -10.57
N ASN A 126 19.45 26.78 -9.78
CA ASN A 126 19.99 25.43 -9.69
C ASN A 126 19.79 24.65 -10.99
N SER A 127 20.78 23.83 -11.35
CA SER A 127 20.73 22.95 -12.51
C SER A 127 19.74 21.79 -12.36
N GLU A 128 19.42 21.41 -11.12
CA GLU A 128 18.38 20.43 -10.78
C GLU A 128 17.89 20.66 -9.34
N TYR A 129 16.68 20.17 -9.05
CA TYR A 129 16.08 20.22 -7.72
C TYR A 129 15.73 18.81 -7.28
N THR A 130 16.04 18.47 -6.04
CA THR A 130 15.65 17.20 -5.42
C THR A 130 15.03 17.48 -4.06
N TYR A 131 13.82 16.98 -3.85
CA TYR A 131 13.07 17.12 -2.62
C TYR A 131 12.88 15.74 -2.00
N THR A 132 13.24 15.62 -0.72
CA THR A 132 13.07 14.41 0.09
C THR A 132 12.30 14.76 1.35
N TYR A 133 11.58 13.78 1.86
CA TYR A 133 10.68 13.92 2.99
C TYR A 133 11.13 12.93 4.07
N PRO A 134 11.52 13.39 5.26
CA PRO A 134 12.11 12.53 6.29
C PRO A 134 11.25 11.33 6.70
N LEU A 135 9.93 11.48 6.75
CA LEU A 135 9.00 10.42 7.16
C LEU A 135 8.52 9.57 5.98
N LEU A 136 8.46 10.14 4.77
CA LEU A 136 8.17 9.40 3.53
C LEU A 136 9.45 8.72 3.00
N LYS A 137 9.93 7.70 3.73
CA LYS A 137 11.16 6.98 3.37
C LYS A 137 11.04 6.36 1.97
N GLY A 138 12.04 6.64 1.14
CA GLY A 138 12.08 6.15 -0.25
C GLY A 138 11.26 6.98 -1.23
N TYR A 139 10.51 7.98 -0.75
CA TYR A 139 9.84 8.95 -1.59
C TYR A 139 10.76 10.14 -1.92
N LYS A 140 10.84 10.51 -3.19
CA LYS A 140 11.55 11.72 -3.63
C LYS A 140 10.93 12.35 -4.86
N VAL A 141 11.09 13.67 -4.99
CA VAL A 141 10.72 14.41 -6.19
C VAL A 141 11.98 14.99 -6.81
N THR A 142 12.18 14.82 -8.11
CA THR A 142 13.26 15.49 -8.85
C THR A 142 12.70 16.36 -9.96
N ILE A 143 13.25 17.56 -10.12
CA ILE A 143 12.90 18.50 -11.19
C ILE A 143 14.18 18.84 -11.92
N ARG A 144 14.25 18.48 -13.20
CA ARG A 144 15.46 18.54 -14.02
C ARG A 144 15.17 19.17 -15.38
N PRO A 145 16.19 19.71 -16.07
CA PRO A 145 16.03 20.14 -17.45
C PRO A 145 15.76 18.93 -18.36
N LEU A 146 14.94 19.11 -19.39
CA LEU A 146 14.52 18.06 -20.32
C LEU A 146 15.69 17.33 -21.00
N GLY A 147 16.81 18.03 -21.23
CA GLY A 147 18.02 17.43 -21.80
C GLY A 147 18.63 16.28 -20.97
N SER A 148 18.32 16.20 -19.66
CA SER A 148 18.77 15.11 -18.78
C SER A 148 18.12 13.76 -19.10
N VAL A 149 16.91 13.75 -19.69
CA VAL A 149 16.17 12.52 -20.04
C VAL A 149 17.00 11.59 -20.94
N PHE A 150 17.82 12.16 -21.83
CA PHE A 150 18.61 11.39 -22.79
C PHE A 150 19.81 10.65 -22.18
N LYS A 151 20.29 11.10 -21.01
CA LYS A 151 21.44 10.51 -20.31
C LYS A 151 20.98 9.46 -19.32
N ASP A 152 19.99 9.78 -18.50
CA ASP A 152 19.71 9.04 -17.27
C ASP A 152 18.67 7.93 -17.46
N ARG A 153 17.87 7.99 -18.53
CA ARG A 153 16.67 7.16 -18.67
C ARG A 153 16.87 5.94 -19.57
N LYS A 154 16.33 4.81 -19.12
CA LYS A 154 16.25 3.55 -19.88
C LYS A 154 14.95 3.42 -20.67
N ASN A 155 13.85 4.00 -20.18
CA ASN A 155 12.52 3.98 -20.81
C ASN A 155 12.05 5.39 -21.13
N PHE A 156 11.13 5.54 -22.09
CA PHE A 156 10.70 6.83 -22.64
C PHE A 156 9.20 7.12 -22.42
N GLU A 157 8.66 6.65 -21.30
CA GLU A 157 7.24 6.76 -20.98
C GLU A 157 6.94 7.99 -20.14
N GLY A 158 5.85 8.69 -20.38
CA GLY A 158 5.61 9.91 -19.64
C GLY A 158 4.27 10.51 -19.94
N VAL A 159 3.87 11.43 -19.07
CA VAL A 159 2.71 12.27 -19.27
C VAL A 159 3.21 13.70 -19.38
N PHE A 160 2.70 14.42 -20.36
CA PHE A 160 3.16 15.76 -20.64
C PHE A 160 2.20 16.78 -20.07
N PHE A 161 2.74 17.91 -19.66
CA PHE A 161 2.01 19.02 -19.07
C PHE A 161 2.44 20.29 -19.80
N LEU A 162 1.49 20.96 -20.43
CA LEU A 162 1.73 22.23 -21.12
C LEU A 162 1.40 23.38 -20.17
N GLU A 163 2.32 24.33 -20.02
CA GLU A 163 2.19 25.46 -19.08
C GLU A 163 1.27 26.54 -19.68
N THR A 164 -0.05 26.31 -19.62
CA THR A 164 -1.11 27.24 -20.03
C THR A 164 -2.45 26.79 -19.48
N LEU A 165 -3.31 27.74 -19.11
CA LEU A 165 -4.74 27.51 -18.88
C LEU A 165 -5.63 28.03 -20.04
N ASP A 166 -5.03 28.73 -21.01
CA ASP A 166 -5.72 29.23 -22.20
C ASP A 166 -5.99 28.06 -23.16
N LEU A 167 -7.27 27.66 -23.25
CA LEU A 167 -7.73 26.58 -24.10
C LEU A 167 -7.48 26.84 -25.59
N ASN A 168 -7.46 28.10 -26.04
CA ASN A 168 -7.19 28.41 -27.44
C ASN A 168 -5.72 28.14 -27.78
N LYS A 169 -4.80 28.55 -26.90
CA LYS A 169 -3.36 28.25 -27.04
C LYS A 169 -3.10 26.75 -26.95
N TYR A 170 -3.75 26.06 -26.01
CA TYR A 170 -3.65 24.61 -25.88
C TYR A 170 -4.12 23.88 -27.15
N ASN A 171 -5.29 24.22 -27.68
CA ASN A 171 -5.83 23.60 -28.89
C ASN A 171 -4.97 23.90 -30.13
N ALA A 172 -4.43 25.11 -30.24
CA ALA A 172 -3.50 25.48 -31.30
C ALA A 172 -2.19 24.67 -31.23
N PHE A 173 -1.65 24.50 -30.02
CA PHE A 173 -0.50 23.64 -29.74
C PHE A 173 -0.78 22.18 -30.16
N ILE A 174 -1.87 21.57 -29.68
CA ILE A 174 -2.21 20.17 -29.99
C ILE A 174 -2.41 19.98 -31.50
N THR A 175 -3.02 20.96 -32.19
CA THR A 175 -3.22 20.88 -33.64
C THR A 175 -1.90 20.85 -34.39
N LEU A 176 -0.95 21.72 -34.02
CA LEU A 176 0.37 21.78 -34.63
C LEU A 176 1.19 20.54 -34.31
N LEU A 177 1.21 20.13 -33.03
CA LEU A 177 1.86 18.90 -32.57
C LEU A 177 1.37 17.70 -33.37
N ASN A 178 0.06 17.59 -33.57
CA ASN A 178 -0.54 16.51 -34.36
C ASN A 178 -0.14 16.52 -35.83
N GLN A 179 -0.05 17.71 -36.45
CA GLN A 179 0.41 17.85 -37.83
C GLN A 179 1.86 17.39 -37.97
N HIS A 180 2.76 17.88 -37.11
CA HIS A 180 4.18 17.52 -37.16
C HIS A 180 4.42 16.04 -36.84
N LEU A 181 3.70 15.47 -35.86
CA LEU A 181 3.80 14.05 -35.53
C LEU A 181 3.32 13.16 -36.68
N ASN A 182 2.16 13.47 -37.27
CA ASN A 182 1.63 12.69 -38.39
C ASN A 182 2.54 12.74 -39.63
N GLN A 183 3.17 13.88 -39.89
CA GLN A 183 4.15 14.01 -40.97
C GLN A 183 5.45 13.23 -40.68
N SER A 184 5.98 13.36 -39.46
CA SER A 184 7.28 12.78 -39.10
C SER A 184 7.24 11.26 -38.93
N PHE A 185 6.12 10.73 -38.44
CA PHE A 185 5.94 9.30 -38.17
C PHE A 185 5.02 8.60 -39.17
N MET A 186 4.52 9.30 -40.20
CA MET A 186 3.59 8.77 -41.20
C MET A 186 2.33 8.14 -40.58
N THR A 187 1.78 8.82 -39.57
CA THR A 187 0.61 8.38 -38.79
C THR A 187 -0.63 9.22 -39.11
N HIS A 188 -1.79 8.78 -38.60
CA HIS A 188 -3.08 9.46 -38.83
C HIS A 188 -3.81 9.73 -37.50
N TYR A 189 -3.07 10.25 -36.52
CA TYR A 189 -3.61 10.60 -35.21
C TYR A 189 -4.59 11.78 -35.29
N LYS A 190 -5.54 11.80 -34.37
CA LYS A 190 -6.54 12.84 -34.20
C LYS A 190 -6.28 13.60 -32.89
N PRO A 191 -6.68 14.88 -32.77
CA PRO A 191 -6.50 15.67 -31.54
C PRO A 191 -7.05 15.01 -30.25
N ARG A 192 -8.12 14.21 -30.36
CA ARG A 192 -8.69 13.45 -29.24
C ARG A 192 -7.74 12.38 -28.67
N ASP A 193 -6.79 11.90 -29.47
CA ASP A 193 -5.86 10.83 -29.05
C ASP A 193 -4.82 11.35 -28.04
N TYR A 194 -4.71 12.68 -27.90
CA TYR A 194 -3.84 13.36 -26.93
C TYR A 194 -4.52 13.62 -25.58
N GLN A 195 -5.83 13.39 -25.47
CA GLN A 195 -6.59 13.67 -24.26
C GLN A 195 -6.35 12.62 -23.19
N ILE A 196 -6.20 13.08 -21.95
CA ILE A 196 -6.19 12.21 -20.78
C ILE A 196 -7.63 11.81 -20.46
N THR A 197 -7.90 10.50 -20.43
CA THR A 197 -9.27 9.97 -20.26
C THR A 197 -9.46 9.27 -18.92
N ARG A 198 -8.39 9.01 -18.18
CA ARG A 198 -8.42 8.36 -16.85
C ARG A 198 -7.52 9.11 -15.88
N SER A 199 -7.94 9.24 -14.63
CA SER A 199 -7.11 9.85 -13.57
C SER A 199 -5.80 9.10 -13.32
N THR A 200 -5.77 7.78 -13.56
CA THR A 200 -4.56 6.96 -13.46
C THR A 200 -3.48 7.38 -14.49
N GLU A 201 -3.87 7.97 -15.61
CA GLU A 201 -2.95 8.50 -16.62
C GLU A 201 -2.26 9.80 -16.15
N LEU A 202 -2.63 10.41 -15.01
CA LEU A 202 -1.91 11.56 -14.45
C LEU A 202 -0.72 11.16 -13.57
N LEU A 203 -0.51 9.85 -13.38
CA LEU A 203 0.57 9.27 -12.59
C LEU A 203 0.63 9.88 -11.18
N LEU A 204 -0.53 10.02 -10.55
CA LEU A 204 -0.60 10.53 -9.18
C LEU A 204 0.23 9.63 -8.25
N PRO A 205 0.94 10.21 -7.27
CA PRO A 205 1.79 9.43 -6.40
C PRO A 205 0.95 8.45 -5.59
N PHE A 206 1.43 7.21 -5.52
CA PHE A 206 0.87 6.23 -4.59
C PHE A 206 1.59 6.43 -3.25
N LEU A 207 1.04 7.31 -2.42
CA LEU A 207 1.45 7.49 -1.03
C LEU A 207 0.42 6.74 -0.20
N ASP A 208 0.87 5.80 0.63
CA ASP A 208 0.01 5.10 1.57
C ASP A 208 -0.46 6.12 2.63
N ASP A 209 -1.54 6.83 2.34
CA ASP A 209 -2.30 7.63 3.31
C ASP A 209 -3.07 6.71 4.29
N GLU A 210 -2.99 5.39 4.08
CA GLU A 210 -3.68 4.34 4.82
C GLU A 210 -2.92 3.80 6.05
N LEU A 211 -1.80 4.42 6.49
CA LEU A 211 -1.17 4.03 7.75
C LEU A 211 -2.02 4.49 8.94
N ASP A 212 -3.20 3.88 9.10
CA ASP A 212 -4.13 4.16 10.18
C ASP A 212 -3.62 3.53 11.47
N LEU A 213 -2.86 4.33 12.23
CA LEU A 213 -2.41 3.98 13.57
C LEU A 213 -3.49 4.21 14.63
N SER A 214 -4.69 4.67 14.25
CA SER A 214 -5.80 4.90 15.20
C SER A 214 -6.15 3.70 16.06
N PRO A 215 -6.18 2.45 15.55
CA PRO A 215 -6.45 1.28 16.39
C PRO A 215 -5.41 1.10 17.50
N LEU A 216 -4.13 1.36 17.20
CA LEU A 216 -3.03 1.27 18.17
C LEU A 216 -3.09 2.42 19.18
N ILE A 217 -3.31 3.65 18.72
CA ILE A 217 -3.49 4.86 19.55
C ILE A 217 -4.68 4.70 20.51
N ASN A 218 -5.82 4.23 20.00
CA ASN A 218 -7.02 3.99 20.80
C ASN A 218 -6.79 2.88 21.84
N SER A 219 -6.13 1.79 21.45
CA SER A 219 -5.80 0.68 22.36
C SER A 219 -4.86 1.13 23.49
N LEU A 220 -3.82 1.91 23.17
CA LEU A 220 -2.89 2.48 24.16
C LEU A 220 -3.61 3.43 25.13
N SER A 221 -4.52 4.26 24.63
CA SER A 221 -5.34 5.15 25.47
C SER A 221 -6.17 4.36 26.48
N VAL A 222 -6.83 3.27 26.04
CA VAL A 222 -7.57 2.36 26.92
C VAL A 222 -6.64 1.68 27.95
N PHE A 223 -5.43 1.29 27.55
CA PHE A 223 -4.46 0.70 28.48
C PHE A 223 -4.01 1.67 29.57
N ILE A 224 -3.81 2.95 29.24
CA ILE A 224 -3.50 4.00 30.22
C ILE A 224 -4.66 4.14 31.21
N LEU A 225 -5.91 4.17 30.74
CA LEU A 225 -7.10 4.24 31.59
C LEU A 225 -7.18 3.05 32.56
N ILE A 226 -6.96 1.84 32.06
CA ILE A 226 -6.95 0.62 32.88
C ILE A 226 -5.82 0.66 33.92
N ALA A 227 -4.61 1.10 33.53
CA ALA A 227 -3.48 1.20 34.44
C ALA A 227 -3.73 2.21 35.57
N VAL A 228 -4.36 3.35 35.26
CA VAL A 228 -4.79 4.34 36.26
C VAL A 228 -5.84 3.74 37.21
N LEU A 229 -6.85 3.04 36.68
CA LEU A 229 -7.86 2.38 37.50
C LEU A 229 -7.22 1.39 38.48
N ILE A 230 -6.33 0.52 38.00
CA ILE A 230 -5.61 -0.44 38.86
C ILE A 230 -4.76 0.30 39.90
N TYR A 231 -4.09 1.39 39.52
CA TYR A 231 -3.32 2.21 40.45
C TYR A 231 -4.19 2.75 41.59
N LEU A 232 -5.35 3.35 41.27
CA LEU A 232 -6.28 3.90 42.28
C LEU A 232 -6.84 2.80 43.19
N LEU A 233 -7.12 1.63 42.64
CA LEU A 233 -7.55 0.46 43.42
C LEU A 233 -6.51 0.00 44.43
N LEU A 234 -5.22 0.01 44.05
CA LEU A 234 -4.13 -0.28 44.97
C LEU A 234 -4.00 0.79 46.08
N GLU A 235 -4.55 1.98 45.88
CA GLU A 235 -4.62 3.05 46.87
C GLU A 235 -5.87 3.02 47.78
N TRP A 236 -6.73 2.01 47.65
CA TRP A 236 -7.92 1.85 48.49
C TRP A 236 -7.64 1.95 50.00
N ARG A 237 -6.57 1.29 50.47
CA ARG A 237 -6.18 1.32 51.88
C ARG A 237 -5.78 2.71 52.34
N SER A 238 -5.08 3.46 51.49
CA SER A 238 -4.67 4.84 51.77
C SER A 238 -5.89 5.76 51.86
N LEU A 239 -6.85 5.62 50.93
CA LEU A 239 -8.11 6.36 50.96
C LEU A 239 -8.87 6.15 52.28
N ARG A 240 -8.96 4.89 52.74
CA ARG A 240 -9.60 4.56 54.02
C ARG A 240 -8.91 5.25 55.21
N LEU A 241 -7.57 5.27 55.22
CA LEU A 241 -6.80 5.98 56.24
C LEU A 241 -7.04 7.50 56.18
N TYR A 242 -7.09 8.10 54.99
CA TYR A 242 -7.41 9.53 54.83
C TYR A 242 -8.81 9.86 55.37
N LYS A 243 -9.81 9.05 55.03
CA LYS A 243 -11.18 9.23 55.52
C LYS A 243 -11.28 9.07 57.04
N LEU A 244 -10.59 8.09 57.62
CA LEU A 244 -10.50 7.90 59.08
C LEU A 244 -9.85 9.10 59.78
N ASN A 245 -8.85 9.71 59.14
CA ASN A 245 -8.16 10.91 59.63
C ASN A 245 -8.96 12.20 59.35
N GLY A 246 -10.23 12.12 58.96
CA GLY A 246 -11.11 13.27 58.74
C GLY A 246 -10.81 14.08 57.48
N TRP A 247 -10.08 13.53 56.51
CA TRP A 247 -9.83 14.25 55.26
C TRP A 247 -11.09 14.38 54.43
N SER A 248 -11.32 15.57 53.87
CA SER A 248 -12.38 15.78 52.89
C SER A 248 -12.15 14.95 51.63
N PHE A 249 -13.22 14.72 50.87
CA PHE A 249 -13.17 14.03 49.59
C PHE A 249 -12.14 14.69 48.64
N TRP A 250 -12.19 16.01 48.49
CA TRP A 250 -11.29 16.76 47.61
C TRP A 250 -9.81 16.60 47.98
N ARG A 251 -9.49 16.67 49.28
CA ARG A 251 -8.10 16.48 49.76
C ARG A 251 -7.62 15.06 49.50
N SER A 252 -8.50 14.07 49.67
CA SER A 252 -8.21 12.66 49.39
C SER A 252 -8.04 12.40 47.89
N PHE A 253 -8.90 12.97 47.05
CA PHE A 253 -8.84 12.88 45.60
C PHE A 253 -7.53 13.43 45.06
N LEU A 254 -7.17 14.66 45.43
CA LEU A 254 -5.91 15.29 45.02
C LEU A 254 -4.71 14.43 45.43
N SER A 255 -4.67 13.95 46.67
CA SER A 255 -3.54 13.15 47.17
C SER A 255 -3.33 11.82 46.44
N LEU A 256 -4.40 11.21 45.93
CA LEU A 256 -4.34 9.92 45.25
C LEU A 256 -4.12 10.04 43.74
N THR A 257 -4.62 11.10 43.13
CA THR A 257 -4.61 11.29 41.67
C THR A 257 -3.45 12.14 41.16
N LEU A 258 -2.79 12.91 42.03
CA LEU A 258 -1.68 13.77 41.64
C LEU A 258 -0.56 13.00 40.93
N LYS A 259 -0.16 11.86 41.48
CA LYS A 259 0.96 11.06 40.95
C LYS A 259 0.70 10.52 39.53
N PRO A 260 -0.41 9.84 39.24
CA PRO A 260 -0.71 9.39 37.88
C PRO A 260 -0.95 10.56 36.92
N LEU A 261 -1.57 11.66 37.38
CA LEU A 261 -1.74 12.85 36.54
C LEU A 261 -0.40 13.51 36.19
N PHE A 262 0.53 13.62 37.15
CA PHE A 262 1.88 14.10 36.88
C PHE A 262 2.65 13.19 35.93
N ALA A 263 2.47 11.87 36.01
CA ALA A 263 3.09 10.94 35.07
C ALA A 263 2.64 11.18 33.61
N ILE A 264 1.37 11.54 33.41
CA ILE A 264 0.82 11.89 32.09
C ILE A 264 1.27 13.30 31.68
N LEU A 265 1.24 14.28 32.59
CA LEU A 265 1.74 15.63 32.34
C LEU A 265 3.23 15.64 31.97
N PHE A 266 4.01 14.70 32.51
CA PHE A 266 5.40 14.56 32.14
C PHE A 266 5.59 14.18 30.66
N ALA A 267 4.63 13.46 30.06
CA ALA A 267 4.64 13.17 28.62
C ALA A 267 4.40 14.45 27.77
N PHE A 268 3.70 15.46 28.30
CA PHE A 268 3.56 16.74 27.59
C PHE A 268 4.89 17.48 27.39
N ILE A 269 5.92 17.21 28.21
CA ILE A 269 7.25 17.78 27.99
C ILE A 269 7.82 17.30 26.64
N TYR A 270 7.56 16.05 26.27
CA TYR A 270 7.93 15.53 24.95
C TYR A 270 7.12 16.21 23.85
N ASP A 271 5.82 16.45 24.05
CA ASP A 271 5.02 17.20 23.08
C ASP A 271 5.58 18.61 22.88
N PHE A 272 5.93 19.32 23.96
CA PHE A 272 6.57 20.64 23.86
C PHE A 272 7.92 20.59 23.13
N TRP A 273 8.69 19.51 23.31
CA TRP A 273 9.91 19.30 22.54
C TRP A 273 9.62 19.06 21.05
N VAL A 274 8.57 18.29 20.71
CA VAL A 274 8.09 18.10 19.32
C VAL A 274 7.59 19.42 18.73
N ILE A 275 6.88 20.26 19.51
CA ILE A 275 6.43 21.61 19.12
C ILE A 275 7.61 22.47 18.66
N SER A 276 8.74 22.39 19.35
CA SER A 276 9.95 23.16 19.01
C SER A 276 10.56 22.82 17.64
N LYS A 277 10.07 21.77 16.97
CA LYS A 277 10.52 21.32 15.65
C LYS A 277 9.59 21.73 14.49
N HIS A 278 8.63 22.65 14.71
CA HIS A 278 7.70 23.16 13.67
C HIS A 278 6.82 22.09 13.00
N LEU A 279 6.39 21.11 13.78
CA LEU A 279 5.55 20.00 13.34
C LEU A 279 4.05 20.34 13.50
N GLU A 280 3.15 19.69 12.75
CA GLU A 280 1.70 19.92 12.87
C GLU A 280 1.15 19.27 14.16
N LEU A 281 0.38 20.05 14.93
CA LEU A 281 0.18 19.81 16.38
C LEU A 281 -1.27 19.64 16.83
N THR A 282 -2.23 20.00 15.98
CA THR A 282 -3.64 20.08 16.38
C THR A 282 -4.18 18.72 16.81
N GLU A 283 -3.80 17.65 16.12
CA GLU A 283 -4.29 16.31 16.46
C GLU A 283 -3.59 15.72 17.70
N LEU A 284 -2.29 15.93 17.84
CA LEU A 284 -1.50 15.45 18.98
C LEU A 284 -1.98 16.04 20.32
N LEU A 285 -2.08 17.37 20.39
CA LEU A 285 -2.52 18.06 21.61
C LEU A 285 -3.97 17.72 21.95
N ASN A 286 -4.84 17.59 20.95
CA ASN A 286 -6.23 17.18 21.16
C ASN A 286 -6.33 15.75 21.73
N ARG A 287 -5.54 14.80 21.19
CA ARG A 287 -5.55 13.40 21.66
C ARG A 287 -5.00 13.24 23.06
N GLN A 288 -3.92 13.95 23.39
CA GLN A 288 -3.33 13.87 24.72
C GLN A 288 -4.16 14.64 25.76
N GLY A 289 -4.72 15.78 25.38
CA GLY A 289 -5.69 16.53 26.18
C GLY A 289 -6.95 15.69 26.47
N PHE A 290 -7.47 14.98 25.46
CA PHE A 290 -8.60 14.07 25.64
C PHE A 290 -8.26 12.92 26.60
N THR A 291 -7.10 12.29 26.43
CA THR A 291 -6.64 11.21 27.33
C THR A 291 -6.48 11.71 28.77
N PHE A 292 -5.88 12.88 28.96
CA PHE A 292 -5.74 13.51 30.28
C PHE A 292 -7.11 13.81 30.91
N PHE A 293 -8.04 14.38 30.15
CA PHE A 293 -9.39 14.68 30.64
C PHE A 293 -10.17 13.40 30.99
N ALA A 294 -10.10 12.37 30.14
CA ALA A 294 -10.70 11.07 30.40
C ALA A 294 -10.15 10.43 31.69
N VAL A 295 -8.83 10.48 31.89
CA VAL A 295 -8.17 10.01 33.12
C VAL A 295 -8.68 10.78 34.33
N LEU A 296 -8.82 12.10 34.23
CA LEU A 296 -9.28 12.94 35.33
C LEU A 296 -10.73 12.62 35.72
N VAL A 297 -11.63 12.49 34.74
CA VAL A 297 -13.04 12.12 34.96
C VAL A 297 -13.17 10.73 35.57
N ILE A 298 -12.49 9.74 35.00
CA ILE A 298 -12.52 8.35 35.50
C ILE A 298 -11.95 8.27 36.91
N SER A 299 -10.87 8.99 37.19
CA SER A 299 -10.27 9.06 38.52
C SER A 299 -11.23 9.68 39.53
N PHE A 300 -11.96 10.74 39.14
CA PHE A 300 -12.93 11.40 40.00
C PHE A 300 -14.08 10.47 40.37
N LEU A 301 -14.68 9.82 39.37
CA LEU A 301 -15.76 8.85 39.56
C LEU A 301 -15.30 7.68 40.43
N MET A 302 -14.11 7.16 40.17
CA MET A 302 -13.59 6.00 40.88
C MET A 302 -13.28 6.32 42.34
N VAL A 303 -12.53 7.40 42.61
CA VAL A 303 -12.24 7.80 43.99
C VAL A 303 -13.52 8.19 44.73
N GLY A 304 -14.50 8.82 44.06
CA GLY A 304 -15.80 9.14 44.62
C GLY A 304 -16.55 7.90 45.07
N LEU A 305 -16.64 6.90 44.20
CA LEU A 305 -17.27 5.62 44.52
C LEU A 305 -16.52 4.91 45.65
N MET A 306 -15.18 4.91 45.62
CA MET A 306 -14.38 4.34 46.68
C MET A 306 -14.59 5.03 48.03
N TYR A 307 -14.69 6.36 48.03
CA TYR A 307 -14.89 7.16 49.23
C TYR A 307 -16.28 6.94 49.84
N LEU A 308 -17.32 6.77 49.01
CA LEU A 308 -18.69 6.48 49.44
C LEU A 308 -18.83 5.09 50.08
N VAL A 309 -18.12 4.10 49.53
CA VAL A 309 -18.17 2.72 50.00
C VAL A 309 -17.30 2.51 51.25
N SER A 310 -16.19 3.25 51.36
CA SER A 310 -15.23 3.10 52.46
C SER A 310 -15.88 3.28 53.84
N LEU A 311 -15.54 2.38 54.78
CA LEU A 311 -16.03 2.32 56.16
C LEU A 311 -17.45 1.75 56.35
N VAL A 312 -18.09 1.23 55.29
CA VAL A 312 -19.37 0.52 55.40
C VAL A 312 -19.18 -0.97 55.05
N PRO A 313 -19.16 -1.90 56.04
CA PRO A 313 -18.73 -3.29 55.84
C PRO A 313 -19.48 -4.04 54.74
N ALA A 314 -20.81 -3.87 54.68
CA ALA A 314 -21.64 -4.52 53.66
C ALA A 314 -21.31 -4.02 52.25
N LYS A 315 -21.17 -2.70 52.06
CA LYS A 315 -20.83 -2.08 50.77
C LYS A 315 -19.41 -2.45 50.36
N GLU A 316 -18.46 -2.52 51.30
CA GLU A 316 -17.07 -2.92 51.03
C GLU A 316 -17.00 -4.36 50.50
N ARG A 317 -17.81 -5.29 51.05
CA ARG A 317 -17.84 -6.70 50.61
C ARG A 317 -18.38 -6.84 49.17
N TYR A 318 -19.46 -6.15 48.82
CA TYR A 318 -19.99 -6.17 47.44
C TYR A 318 -19.04 -5.49 46.46
N PHE A 319 -18.46 -4.36 46.85
CA PHE A 319 -17.52 -3.63 46.02
C PHE A 319 -16.25 -4.44 45.73
N SER A 320 -15.68 -5.11 46.73
CA SER A 320 -14.50 -5.98 46.57
C SER A 320 -14.78 -7.22 45.71
N LEU A 321 -15.97 -7.82 45.81
CA LEU A 321 -16.39 -8.92 44.93
C LEU A 321 -16.54 -8.46 43.47
N SER A 322 -17.22 -7.33 43.25
CA SER A 322 -17.39 -6.73 41.93
C SER A 322 -16.02 -6.38 41.29
N LEU A 323 -15.12 -5.84 42.09
CA LEU A 323 -13.74 -5.54 41.71
C LEU A 323 -12.95 -6.77 41.30
N PHE A 324 -13.06 -7.85 42.06
CA PHE A 324 -12.39 -9.10 41.76
C PHE A 324 -12.83 -9.65 40.41
N CYS A 325 -14.14 -9.66 40.15
CA CYS A 325 -14.70 -10.07 38.85
C CYS A 325 -14.24 -9.15 37.70
N LEU A 326 -14.27 -7.83 37.92
CA LEU A 326 -13.88 -6.85 36.90
C LEU A 326 -12.38 -6.93 36.56
N LEU A 327 -11.51 -7.01 37.56
CA LEU A 327 -10.07 -7.20 37.36
C LEU A 327 -9.75 -8.56 36.71
N GLY A 328 -10.52 -9.60 37.05
CA GLY A 328 -10.44 -10.91 36.40
C GLY A 328 -10.79 -10.83 34.91
N GLY A 329 -11.90 -10.15 34.57
CA GLY A 329 -12.31 -9.91 33.19
C GLY A 329 -11.28 -9.09 32.41
N ILE A 330 -10.76 -8.00 32.99
CA ILE A 330 -9.70 -7.19 32.38
C ILE A 330 -8.45 -8.02 32.10
N LYS A 331 -8.02 -8.88 33.05
CA LYS A 331 -6.86 -9.76 32.84
C LYS A 331 -7.06 -10.70 31.66
N ILE A 332 -8.22 -11.36 31.56
CA ILE A 332 -8.54 -12.27 30.46
C ILE A 332 -8.56 -11.51 29.13
N PHE A 333 -9.21 -10.35 29.09
CA PHE A 333 -9.22 -9.48 27.92
C PHE A 333 -7.80 -9.12 27.49
N PHE A 334 -6.97 -8.63 28.42
CA PHE A 334 -5.57 -8.25 28.16
C PHE A 334 -4.75 -9.42 27.60
N LEU A 335 -4.95 -10.63 28.13
CA LEU A 335 -4.25 -11.84 27.69
C LEU A 335 -4.65 -12.23 26.27
N LEU A 336 -5.95 -12.14 25.95
CA LEU A 336 -6.46 -12.34 24.59
C LEU A 336 -5.94 -11.28 23.61
N THR A 337 -5.90 -10.01 24.02
CA THR A 337 -5.33 -8.91 23.21
C THR A 337 -3.82 -9.14 22.97
N LEU A 338 -3.05 -9.52 23.99
CA LEU A 338 -1.62 -9.81 23.82
C LEU A 338 -1.37 -10.95 22.83
N ILE A 339 -2.14 -12.05 22.93
CA ILE A 339 -2.01 -13.20 22.02
C ILE A 339 -2.35 -12.83 20.57
N THR A 340 -3.31 -11.92 20.37
CA THR A 340 -3.77 -11.52 19.03
C THR A 340 -2.88 -10.44 18.38
N PHE A 341 -2.33 -9.51 19.16
CA PHE A 341 -1.58 -8.35 18.63
C PHE A 341 -0.06 -8.52 18.57
N PHE A 342 0.55 -9.34 19.43
CA PHE A 342 2.01 -9.51 19.42
C PHE A 342 2.58 -10.25 18.20
N PRO A 343 1.94 -11.28 17.62
CA PRO A 343 2.49 -11.95 16.44
C PRO A 343 2.68 -11.01 15.23
N PRO A 344 1.69 -10.14 14.88
CA PRO A 344 1.89 -9.10 13.86
C PRO A 344 3.03 -8.10 14.17
N LEU A 345 3.14 -7.66 15.42
CA LEU A 345 4.21 -6.74 15.86
C LEU A 345 5.61 -7.39 15.78
N GLY A 346 5.72 -8.68 16.10
CA GLY A 346 6.96 -9.44 15.94
C GLY A 346 7.40 -9.56 14.47
N SER A 347 6.44 -9.73 13.55
CA SER A 347 6.73 -9.72 12.11
C SER A 347 7.14 -8.33 11.60
N LEU A 348 6.52 -7.26 12.11
CA LEU A 348 6.90 -5.86 11.83
C LEU A 348 8.34 -5.56 12.27
N LEU A 349 8.70 -5.92 13.51
CA LEU A 349 10.01 -5.61 14.10
C LEU A 349 11.16 -6.41 13.49
N THR A 350 10.89 -7.62 13.00
CA THR A 350 11.92 -8.44 12.36
C THR A 350 12.12 -8.11 10.88
N GLY A 351 11.36 -7.15 10.33
CA GLY A 351 11.37 -6.83 8.89
C GLY A 351 10.90 -8.00 8.00
N ASN A 352 10.47 -9.10 8.62
CA ASN A 352 9.94 -10.28 7.94
C ASN A 352 8.43 -10.10 7.77
N TYR A 353 8.03 -9.04 7.05
CA TYR A 353 6.73 -9.07 6.39
C TYR A 353 6.78 -10.17 5.34
N GLY A 354 6.20 -11.31 5.72
CA GLY A 354 6.29 -12.56 5.00
C GLY A 354 6.93 -13.61 5.89
N HIS A 355 6.09 -14.34 6.63
CA HIS A 355 6.32 -15.78 6.77
C HIS A 355 6.42 -16.36 5.35
N LYS A 356 7.58 -16.27 4.71
CA LYS A 356 7.82 -16.96 3.46
C LYS A 356 7.95 -18.43 3.84
N ASP A 357 6.96 -19.22 3.42
CA ASP A 357 7.00 -20.68 3.48
C ASP A 357 8.42 -21.15 3.08
N PRO A 358 9.06 -22.08 3.81
CA PRO A 358 10.35 -22.65 3.41
C PRO A 358 10.41 -23.07 1.92
N GLU A 359 9.28 -23.44 1.31
CA GLU A 359 9.15 -23.74 -0.13
C GLU A 359 9.49 -22.55 -1.03
N LEU A 360 9.20 -21.30 -0.64
CA LEU A 360 9.52 -20.10 -1.41
C LEU A 360 11.03 -19.91 -1.59
N LYS A 361 11.87 -20.45 -0.70
CA LYS A 361 13.34 -20.40 -0.87
C LYS A 361 13.83 -21.12 -2.13
N LYS A 362 13.00 -21.99 -2.73
CA LYS A 362 13.30 -22.73 -3.98
C LYS A 362 12.96 -21.94 -5.24
N TYR A 363 12.31 -20.78 -5.10
CA TYR A 363 11.89 -19.93 -6.20
C TYR A 363 12.50 -18.53 -6.05
N ALA A 364 12.72 -17.87 -7.18
CA ALA A 364 12.97 -16.44 -7.26
C ALA A 364 11.68 -15.77 -7.72
N GLU A 365 11.35 -14.63 -7.12
CA GLU A 365 10.39 -13.70 -7.70
C GLU A 365 11.00 -13.20 -9.02
N PHE A 366 10.20 -13.17 -10.09
CA PHE A 366 10.70 -12.80 -11.41
C PHE A 366 11.34 -11.39 -11.34
N PHE A 367 12.56 -11.24 -11.87
CA PHE A 367 13.28 -9.96 -11.83
C PHE A 367 12.63 -8.97 -12.79
N PRO A 368 11.99 -7.90 -12.32
CA PRO A 368 11.55 -6.85 -13.23
C PRO A 368 12.81 -6.19 -13.84
N TYR A 369 12.90 -6.19 -15.17
CA TYR A 369 13.90 -5.35 -15.86
C TYR A 369 13.54 -3.86 -15.74
N MET A 370 12.25 -3.58 -15.52
CA MET A 370 11.71 -2.29 -15.15
C MET A 370 11.27 -2.33 -13.69
N ILE A 371 12.19 -2.11 -12.75
CA ILE A 371 11.76 -1.65 -11.44
C ILE A 371 11.25 -0.22 -11.68
N GLY A 372 10.00 0.09 -11.36
CA GLY A 372 9.46 1.46 -11.39
C GLY A 372 9.53 2.23 -12.71
N GLY A 373 8.94 1.71 -13.78
CA GLY A 373 8.45 2.61 -14.84
C GLY A 373 7.15 3.29 -14.43
N ASN A 374 6.59 4.14 -15.30
CA ASN A 374 5.14 4.31 -15.26
C ASN A 374 4.53 2.91 -15.37
N VAL A 375 3.36 2.65 -14.78
CA VAL A 375 2.61 1.44 -15.15
C VAL A 375 2.30 1.62 -16.63
N VAL A 376 3.19 1.10 -17.49
CA VAL A 376 2.97 1.03 -18.92
C VAL A 376 1.60 0.39 -19.03
N ASP A 377 0.70 0.98 -19.81
CA ASP A 377 -0.54 0.28 -20.09
C ASP A 377 -0.13 -1.07 -20.71
N ASP A 378 -0.13 -2.15 -19.91
CA ASP A 378 0.41 -3.48 -20.26
C ASP A 378 -0.18 -4.01 -21.56
N ARG A 379 -1.33 -3.43 -21.97
CA ARG A 379 -2.00 -3.63 -23.24
C ARG A 379 -1.10 -3.37 -24.44
N ASN A 380 -0.17 -2.41 -24.36
CA ASN A 380 0.75 -2.06 -25.45
C ASN A 380 1.94 -3.02 -25.54
N ASN A 381 2.32 -3.69 -24.44
CA ASN A 381 3.45 -4.64 -24.37
C ASN A 381 2.99 -6.10 -24.27
N ALA A 382 1.72 -6.39 -24.55
CA ALA A 382 1.13 -7.71 -24.34
C ALA A 382 1.85 -8.82 -25.14
N THR A 383 2.43 -8.49 -26.29
CA THR A 383 3.15 -9.45 -27.15
C THR A 383 4.51 -9.81 -26.55
N GLU A 384 5.21 -8.82 -26.01
CA GLU A 384 6.49 -8.91 -25.33
C GLU A 384 6.34 -9.71 -24.03
N LEU A 385 5.34 -9.36 -23.22
CA LEU A 385 4.98 -10.07 -22.00
C LEU A 385 4.55 -11.52 -22.25
N GLU A 386 3.83 -11.78 -23.35
CA GLU A 386 3.47 -13.15 -23.76
C GLU A 386 4.71 -14.00 -24.03
N LYS A 387 5.70 -13.46 -24.76
CA LYS A 387 6.97 -14.16 -25.03
C LYS A 387 7.72 -14.44 -23.73
N ILE A 388 7.83 -13.45 -22.84
CA ILE A 388 8.51 -13.59 -21.55
C ILE A 388 7.83 -14.67 -20.71
N TYR A 389 6.50 -14.65 -20.63
CA TYR A 389 5.74 -15.68 -19.94
C TYR A 389 5.97 -17.06 -20.56
N GLN A 390 5.91 -17.21 -21.89
CA GLN A 390 6.11 -18.51 -22.54
C GLN A 390 7.49 -19.10 -22.23
N ILE A 391 8.54 -18.27 -22.24
CA ILE A 391 9.89 -18.69 -21.83
C ILE A 391 9.87 -19.13 -20.36
N ALA A 392 9.26 -18.35 -19.46
CA ALA A 392 9.21 -18.67 -18.03
C ALA A 392 8.41 -19.96 -17.75
N ASP A 393 7.25 -20.12 -18.38
CA ASP A 393 6.38 -21.29 -18.26
C ASP A 393 7.09 -22.56 -18.75
N SER A 394 7.85 -22.46 -19.86
CA SER A 394 8.69 -23.57 -20.36
C SER A 394 9.78 -23.99 -19.36
N GLN A 395 10.29 -23.05 -18.56
CA GLN A 395 11.27 -23.31 -17.51
C GLN A 395 10.63 -23.83 -16.21
N GLY A 396 9.30 -23.96 -16.15
CA GLY A 396 8.59 -24.44 -14.96
C GLY A 396 8.24 -23.35 -13.96
N ALA A 397 8.11 -22.10 -14.41
CA ALA A 397 7.64 -21.01 -13.57
C ALA A 397 6.23 -21.31 -13.02
N LEU A 398 5.97 -20.87 -11.79
CA LEU A 398 4.65 -20.94 -11.17
C LEU A 398 4.00 -19.57 -11.25
N LEU A 399 2.78 -19.52 -11.79
CA LEU A 399 1.94 -18.32 -11.73
C LEU A 399 0.92 -18.50 -10.61
N LEU A 400 0.84 -17.53 -9.71
CA LEU A 400 -0.18 -17.39 -8.68
C LEU A 400 -0.50 -15.91 -8.46
N ASN A 401 -1.71 -15.50 -8.82
CA ASN A 401 -2.27 -14.19 -8.49
C ASN A 401 -3.52 -14.37 -7.63
N ASP A 402 -3.44 -14.00 -6.36
CA ASP A 402 -4.56 -14.07 -5.40
C ASP A 402 -5.19 -12.70 -5.09
N SER A 403 -4.77 -11.63 -5.78
CA SER A 403 -5.31 -10.27 -5.58
C SER A 403 -6.83 -10.24 -5.72
N GLY A 404 -7.38 -10.98 -6.68
CA GLY A 404 -8.82 -11.11 -6.92
C GLY A 404 -9.54 -12.11 -6.00
N SER A 405 -8.90 -12.70 -4.99
CA SER A 405 -9.55 -13.67 -4.09
C SER A 405 -10.60 -13.03 -3.19
N SER A 406 -11.66 -13.75 -2.81
CA SER A 406 -12.71 -13.17 -1.94
C SER A 406 -12.23 -12.85 -0.53
N TYR A 407 -11.11 -13.43 -0.12
CA TYR A 407 -10.57 -13.19 1.20
C TYR A 407 -9.61 -11.99 1.27
N LYS A 408 -9.24 -11.42 0.11
CA LYS A 408 -8.53 -10.14 0.01
C LYS A 408 -9.47 -9.01 -0.39
N GLN A 409 -10.47 -9.31 -1.21
CA GLN A 409 -11.45 -8.32 -1.65
C GLN A 409 -12.42 -7.93 -0.52
N PRO A 410 -12.88 -6.67 -0.47
CA PRO A 410 -13.91 -6.24 0.46
C PRO A 410 -15.17 -7.10 0.34
N ASN A 411 -15.89 -7.28 1.45
CA ASN A 411 -17.15 -8.04 1.46
C ASN A 411 -18.25 -7.46 0.55
N THR A 412 -18.07 -6.23 0.08
CA THR A 412 -18.96 -5.56 -0.90
C THR A 412 -18.73 -6.04 -2.34
N VAL A 413 -17.57 -6.64 -2.64
CA VAL A 413 -17.28 -7.19 -3.96
C VAL A 413 -17.98 -8.53 -4.10
N ALA A 414 -18.86 -8.62 -5.08
CA ALA A 414 -19.65 -9.82 -5.32
C ALA A 414 -18.75 -11.04 -5.62
N ARG A 415 -19.08 -12.22 -5.08
CA ARG A 415 -18.24 -13.43 -5.17
C ARG A 415 -17.99 -13.84 -6.61
N GLU A 416 -18.96 -13.62 -7.50
CA GLU A 416 -18.83 -13.86 -8.94
C GLU A 416 -17.79 -12.96 -9.63
N LEU A 417 -17.30 -11.90 -8.99
CA LEU A 417 -16.23 -11.07 -9.53
C LEU A 417 -14.85 -11.51 -9.03
N THR A 418 -14.81 -12.34 -7.99
CA THR A 418 -13.57 -12.79 -7.35
C THR A 418 -13.03 -14.07 -8.01
N SER A 419 -11.71 -14.16 -8.15
CA SER A 419 -11.01 -15.37 -8.61
C SER A 419 -9.53 -15.33 -8.27
N VAL A 420 -8.95 -16.52 -8.05
CA VAL A 420 -7.49 -16.72 -7.99
C VAL A 420 -7.01 -17.20 -9.36
N THR A 421 -5.94 -16.60 -9.88
CA THR A 421 -5.37 -16.97 -11.17
C THR A 421 -4.12 -17.81 -10.98
N ILE A 422 -4.01 -18.93 -11.70
CA ILE A 422 -2.83 -19.81 -11.65
C ILE A 422 -2.45 -20.31 -13.05
N ASN A 423 -1.23 -20.81 -13.23
CA ASN A 423 -0.86 -21.53 -14.45
C ASN A 423 -0.89 -23.05 -14.30
N THR A 424 -0.68 -23.74 -15.43
CA THR A 424 -0.65 -25.20 -15.49
C THR A 424 0.50 -25.82 -14.68
N ASN A 425 1.64 -25.15 -14.56
CA ASN A 425 2.74 -25.63 -13.71
C ASN A 425 2.38 -25.58 -12.22
N TYR A 426 1.60 -24.59 -11.79
CA TYR A 426 1.03 -24.56 -10.43
C TYR A 426 0.17 -25.79 -10.17
N LEU A 427 -0.70 -26.17 -11.12
CA LEU A 427 -1.55 -27.37 -11.01
C LEU A 427 -0.74 -28.68 -11.02
N LYS A 428 0.38 -28.75 -11.76
CA LYS A 428 1.27 -29.93 -11.72
C LYS A 428 1.88 -30.10 -10.33
N ARG A 429 2.24 -28.99 -9.68
CA ARG A 429 2.84 -28.97 -8.34
C ARG A 429 1.81 -29.21 -7.23
N TYR A 430 0.66 -28.55 -7.31
CA TYR A 430 -0.46 -28.65 -6.38
C TYR A 430 -1.72 -29.11 -7.13
N PRO A 431 -1.93 -30.43 -7.29
CA PRO A 431 -3.04 -30.94 -8.10
C PRO A 431 -4.40 -30.57 -7.51
N LEU A 432 -5.18 -29.83 -8.28
CA LEU A 432 -6.59 -29.60 -7.99
C LEU A 432 -7.43 -30.75 -8.55
N ARG A 433 -8.32 -31.31 -7.73
CA ARG A 433 -9.17 -32.45 -8.07
C ARG A 433 -10.61 -32.03 -8.27
N ASP A 434 -11.26 -32.64 -9.25
CA ASP A 434 -12.67 -32.42 -9.55
C ASP A 434 -13.59 -33.08 -8.50
N VAL A 435 -14.90 -32.91 -8.66
CA VAL A 435 -15.93 -33.56 -7.81
C VAL A 435 -15.88 -35.10 -7.84
N HIS A 436 -15.26 -35.70 -8.85
CA HIS A 436 -15.04 -37.15 -8.98
C HIS A 436 -13.64 -37.58 -8.52
N ASN A 437 -12.92 -36.69 -7.81
CA ASN A 437 -11.56 -36.91 -7.30
C ASN A 437 -10.49 -37.14 -8.40
N LYS A 438 -10.80 -36.82 -9.66
CA LYS A 438 -9.87 -36.85 -10.79
C LYS A 438 -9.11 -35.53 -10.88
N LYS A 439 -7.83 -35.58 -11.25
CA LYS A 439 -7.02 -34.36 -11.42
C LYS A 439 -7.58 -33.51 -12.56
N ILE A 440 -7.73 -32.22 -12.34
CA ILE A 440 -8.12 -31.26 -13.39
C ILE A 440 -6.89 -31.00 -14.25
N ILE A 441 -6.98 -31.34 -15.53
CA ILE A 441 -5.92 -31.14 -16.52
C ILE A 441 -6.53 -30.32 -17.66
N PRO A 442 -6.22 -29.02 -17.76
CA PRO A 442 -6.68 -28.19 -18.88
C PRO A 442 -5.93 -28.55 -20.17
N ASP A 443 -6.57 -28.32 -21.31
CA ASP A 443 -5.91 -28.41 -22.61
C ASP A 443 -4.96 -27.21 -22.79
N LEU A 444 -3.68 -27.50 -23.04
CA LEU A 444 -2.62 -26.50 -23.15
C LEU A 444 -2.76 -25.64 -24.42
N ALA A 445 -3.32 -26.20 -25.50
CA ALA A 445 -3.46 -25.54 -26.80
C ALA A 445 -4.78 -24.76 -26.93
N SER A 446 -5.75 -25.05 -26.07
CA SER A 446 -7.06 -24.39 -26.08
C SER A 446 -6.94 -22.91 -25.75
N LYS A 447 -7.59 -22.07 -26.58
CA LYS A 447 -7.75 -20.62 -26.36
C LYS A 447 -8.92 -20.27 -25.44
N LYS A 448 -9.70 -21.27 -25.00
CA LYS A 448 -10.86 -21.06 -24.12
C LYS A 448 -10.43 -20.53 -22.75
N LEU A 449 -11.27 -19.68 -22.16
CA LEU A 449 -11.16 -19.32 -20.75
C LEU A 449 -11.41 -20.57 -19.91
N VAL A 450 -10.54 -20.88 -18.94
CA VAL A 450 -10.70 -22.05 -18.08
C VAL A 450 -11.03 -21.61 -16.66
N LEU A 451 -12.23 -21.94 -16.19
CA LEU A 451 -12.69 -21.66 -14.82
C LEU A 451 -12.95 -22.96 -14.07
N VAL A 452 -12.50 -23.01 -12.82
CA VAL A 452 -12.85 -24.06 -11.87
C VAL A 452 -13.66 -23.43 -10.76
N PHE A 453 -14.87 -23.93 -10.58
CA PHE A 453 -15.72 -23.54 -9.46
C PHE A 453 -15.55 -24.55 -8.34
N PRO A 454 -15.40 -24.11 -7.08
CA PRO A 454 -15.63 -25.00 -5.95
C PRO A 454 -17.09 -25.45 -6.00
N ASP A 455 -17.43 -26.56 -5.34
CA ASP A 455 -18.81 -27.05 -5.24
C ASP A 455 -19.73 -25.95 -4.67
N THR A 456 -20.35 -25.16 -5.56
CA THR A 456 -20.97 -23.85 -5.30
C THR A 456 -22.38 -23.80 -5.87
N PRO A 457 -23.25 -22.90 -5.36
CA PRO A 457 -24.61 -22.76 -5.86
C PRO A 457 -24.65 -22.43 -7.36
N LYS A 458 -25.58 -23.06 -8.10
CA LYS A 458 -25.75 -22.86 -9.56
C LYS A 458 -25.94 -21.39 -9.97
N ASP A 459 -26.52 -20.57 -9.10
CA ASP A 459 -26.70 -19.13 -9.33
C ASP A 459 -25.37 -18.39 -9.47
N LEU A 460 -24.39 -18.68 -8.60
CA LEU A 460 -23.06 -18.06 -8.64
C LEU A 460 -22.34 -18.37 -9.96
N VAL A 461 -22.39 -19.64 -10.38
CA VAL A 461 -21.81 -20.10 -11.65
C VAL A 461 -22.44 -19.35 -12.81
N THR A 462 -23.77 -19.26 -12.83
CA THR A 462 -24.51 -18.56 -13.90
C THR A 462 -24.14 -17.08 -13.97
N LYS A 463 -24.04 -16.40 -12.82
CA LYS A 463 -23.64 -14.99 -12.74
C LYS A 463 -22.21 -14.76 -13.24
N ARG A 464 -21.24 -15.58 -12.81
CA ARG A 464 -19.86 -15.49 -13.30
C ARG A 464 -19.78 -15.71 -14.80
N LEU A 465 -20.43 -16.76 -15.32
CA LEU A 465 -20.36 -17.06 -16.76
C LEU A 465 -20.98 -15.95 -17.61
N LYS A 466 -22.11 -15.37 -17.17
CA LYS A 466 -22.71 -14.20 -17.84
C LYS A 466 -21.79 -12.98 -17.81
N TYR A 467 -21.12 -12.74 -16.67
CA TYR A 467 -20.15 -11.65 -16.54
C TYR A 467 -19.01 -11.81 -17.54
N GLU A 468 -18.39 -12.99 -17.62
CA GLU A 468 -17.29 -13.23 -18.57
C GLU A 468 -17.78 -13.15 -20.02
N GLN A 469 -18.92 -13.75 -20.36
CA GLN A 469 -19.48 -13.64 -21.71
C GLN A 469 -19.78 -12.19 -22.12
N LYS A 470 -20.13 -11.32 -21.17
CA LYS A 470 -20.40 -9.91 -21.46
C LYS A 470 -19.13 -9.06 -21.56
N ASN A 471 -18.15 -9.32 -20.69
CA ASN A 471 -17.03 -8.42 -20.48
C ASN A 471 -15.68 -8.97 -20.99
N ASP A 472 -15.58 -10.27 -21.27
CA ASP A 472 -14.38 -10.91 -21.80
C ASP A 472 -14.55 -11.26 -23.31
N PRO A 473 -13.83 -10.57 -24.21
CA PRO A 473 -13.84 -10.85 -25.65
C PRO A 473 -13.45 -12.28 -26.03
N ILE A 474 -12.76 -13.02 -25.16
CA ILE A 474 -12.34 -14.41 -25.39
C ILE A 474 -13.42 -15.39 -24.98
N ALA A 475 -14.09 -15.13 -23.86
CA ALA A 475 -15.31 -15.84 -23.53
C ALA A 475 -16.34 -15.68 -24.66
N GLN A 476 -16.41 -14.51 -25.30
CA GLN A 476 -17.23 -14.27 -26.49
C GLN A 476 -16.74 -15.03 -27.73
N LYS A 477 -15.43 -14.98 -28.03
CA LYS A 477 -14.87 -15.51 -29.28
C LYS A 477 -14.60 -17.01 -29.26
N TYR A 478 -14.05 -17.53 -28.17
CA TYR A 478 -13.58 -18.91 -28.03
C TYR A 478 -14.39 -19.73 -27.02
N GLY A 479 -15.15 -19.07 -26.14
CA GLY A 479 -15.97 -19.72 -25.12
C GLY A 479 -15.24 -20.04 -23.82
N ILE A 480 -15.99 -20.57 -22.86
CA ILE A 480 -15.53 -20.88 -21.50
C ILE A 480 -15.56 -22.40 -21.27
N LYS A 481 -14.47 -22.97 -20.75
CA LYS A 481 -14.39 -24.33 -20.24
C LYS A 481 -14.54 -24.30 -18.72
N VAL A 482 -15.53 -25.03 -18.21
CA VAL A 482 -15.85 -25.08 -16.78
C VAL A 482 -15.48 -26.43 -16.19
N PHE A 483 -14.85 -26.41 -15.02
CA PHE A 483 -14.65 -27.56 -14.14
C PHE A 483 -15.29 -27.29 -12.77
N TYR A 484 -15.56 -28.36 -12.02
CA TYR A 484 -16.06 -28.29 -10.65
C TYR A 484 -15.11 -29.06 -9.74
N SER A 485 -14.63 -28.42 -8.67
CA SER A 485 -13.73 -29.02 -7.68
C SER A 485 -14.42 -29.22 -6.33
N ASN A 486 -14.13 -30.32 -5.64
CA ASN A 486 -14.60 -30.54 -4.27
C ASN A 486 -13.60 -29.96 -3.27
N PRO A 487 -13.93 -28.89 -2.51
CA PRO A 487 -12.97 -28.28 -1.59
C PRO A 487 -12.49 -29.22 -0.48
N ARG A 488 -13.33 -30.18 -0.05
CA ARG A 488 -12.98 -31.15 0.99
C ARG A 488 -11.85 -32.08 0.54
N SER A 489 -11.81 -32.43 -0.73
CA SER A 489 -10.76 -33.26 -1.34
C SER A 489 -9.48 -32.48 -1.67
N ASN A 490 -9.51 -31.14 -1.54
CA ASN A 490 -8.46 -30.24 -2.00
C ASN A 490 -7.87 -29.38 -0.87
N GLN A 491 -7.94 -29.80 0.40
CA GLN A 491 -7.42 -29.00 1.54
C GLN A 491 -5.93 -28.63 1.45
N ASN A 492 -5.16 -29.36 0.64
CA ASN A 492 -3.74 -29.10 0.39
C ASN A 492 -3.49 -28.11 -0.76
N PHE A 493 -4.55 -27.64 -1.44
CA PHE A 493 -4.46 -26.63 -2.49
C PHE A 493 -4.33 -25.25 -1.85
N LYS A 494 -3.09 -24.90 -1.50
CA LYS A 494 -2.75 -23.70 -0.73
C LYS A 494 -2.01 -22.69 -1.58
N ASN A 495 -2.11 -21.43 -1.19
CA ASN A 495 -1.28 -20.34 -1.67
C ASN A 495 0.16 -20.59 -1.20
N ILE A 496 1.11 -20.74 -2.13
CA ILE A 496 2.52 -21.00 -1.80
C ILE A 496 3.19 -19.84 -1.03
N VAL A 497 2.66 -18.62 -1.15
CA VAL A 497 3.19 -17.43 -0.47
C VAL A 497 2.67 -17.32 0.95
N THR A 498 1.36 -17.46 1.14
CA THR A 498 0.70 -17.19 2.42
C THR A 498 0.34 -18.45 3.22
N GLY A 499 0.45 -19.63 2.62
CA GLY A 499 0.00 -20.90 3.20
C GLY A 499 -1.53 -21.05 3.28
N LYS A 500 -2.29 -20.03 2.85
CA LYS A 500 -3.75 -20.01 2.94
C LYS A 500 -4.38 -21.02 2.00
N ASN A 501 -5.38 -21.76 2.48
CA ASN A 501 -6.14 -22.68 1.65
C ASN A 501 -6.97 -21.92 0.60
N MET A 502 -6.84 -22.31 -0.67
CA MET A 502 -7.53 -21.71 -1.83
C MET A 502 -8.59 -22.63 -2.43
N ALA A 503 -8.84 -23.80 -1.84
CA ALA A 503 -9.77 -24.80 -2.37
C ALA A 503 -11.23 -24.30 -2.48
N ASN A 504 -11.60 -23.26 -1.74
CA ASN A 504 -12.93 -22.63 -1.76
C ASN A 504 -13.01 -21.42 -2.71
N GLU A 505 -11.94 -21.07 -3.43
CA GLU A 505 -11.91 -19.96 -4.38
C GLU A 505 -12.34 -20.39 -5.78
N ILE A 506 -12.88 -19.45 -6.57
CA ILE A 506 -13.00 -19.64 -8.02
C ILE A 506 -11.59 -19.56 -8.60
N ILE A 507 -11.18 -20.57 -9.35
CA ILE A 507 -9.83 -20.64 -9.93
C ILE A 507 -9.90 -20.38 -11.43
N MET A 508 -9.16 -19.38 -11.90
CA MET A 508 -8.89 -19.17 -13.32
C MET A 508 -7.56 -19.81 -13.69
N ILE A 509 -7.57 -20.68 -14.70
CA ILE A 509 -6.37 -21.39 -15.14
C ILE A 509 -5.85 -20.79 -16.44
N VAL A 510 -4.62 -20.30 -16.38
CA VAL A 510 -3.87 -19.78 -17.51
C VAL A 510 -3.06 -20.90 -18.16
N THR A 511 -3.25 -21.06 -19.46
CA THR A 511 -2.55 -22.00 -20.33
C THR A 511 -1.71 -21.22 -21.36
N PRO A 512 -0.70 -21.86 -21.98
CA PRO A 512 0.01 -21.25 -23.10
C PRO A 512 -0.92 -20.78 -24.22
N GLY A 513 -2.02 -21.51 -24.47
CA GLY A 513 -3.02 -21.14 -25.48
C GLY A 513 -3.88 -19.92 -25.14
N ASN A 514 -3.99 -19.52 -23.86
CA ASN A 514 -4.84 -18.40 -23.44
C ASN A 514 -4.10 -17.27 -22.67
N ILE A 515 -2.77 -17.32 -22.54
CA ILE A 515 -1.99 -16.33 -21.77
C ILE A 515 -2.15 -14.90 -22.25
N ARG A 516 -2.15 -14.65 -23.56
CA ARG A 516 -2.28 -13.29 -24.14
C ARG A 516 -3.49 -12.56 -23.56
N HIS A 517 -4.53 -13.32 -23.25
CA HIS A 517 -5.78 -12.85 -22.69
C HIS A 517 -5.64 -12.51 -21.21
N ALA A 518 -5.03 -13.42 -20.44
CA ALA A 518 -4.72 -13.20 -19.05
C ALA A 518 -3.88 -11.93 -18.84
N LEU A 519 -2.90 -11.69 -19.71
CA LEU A 519 -2.07 -10.48 -19.71
C LEU A 519 -2.89 -9.19 -19.97
N THR A 520 -3.74 -9.20 -21.00
CA THR A 520 -4.47 -7.99 -21.43
C THR A 520 -5.67 -7.59 -20.57
N GLN A 521 -6.35 -8.56 -19.95
CA GLN A 521 -7.61 -8.33 -19.23
C GLN A 521 -7.45 -8.35 -17.71
N TYR A 522 -6.58 -9.22 -17.20
CA TYR A 522 -6.45 -9.47 -15.77
C TYR A 522 -5.16 -8.89 -15.17
N HIS A 523 -4.41 -8.11 -15.97
CA HIS A 523 -3.16 -7.45 -15.58
C HIS A 523 -2.31 -8.38 -14.73
N LEU A 524 -1.89 -9.50 -15.33
CA LEU A 524 -1.00 -10.43 -14.63
C LEU A 524 0.24 -9.64 -14.25
N ASN A 525 0.43 -9.48 -12.94
CA ASN A 525 1.52 -8.71 -12.37
C ASN A 525 2.82 -9.47 -12.60
N ILE A 526 3.35 -9.36 -13.80
CA ILE A 526 4.57 -10.01 -14.28
C ILE A 526 5.48 -8.85 -14.64
N LEU A 527 6.66 -8.79 -14.02
CA LEU A 527 7.66 -7.73 -14.22
C LEU A 527 7.37 -6.39 -13.55
N SER A 528 6.46 -6.33 -12.58
CA SER A 528 6.13 -5.06 -11.93
C SER A 528 7.08 -4.72 -10.77
N GLY A 529 7.70 -5.74 -10.18
CA GLY A 529 8.46 -5.59 -8.96
C GLY A 529 7.62 -5.34 -7.71
N PHE A 530 6.28 -5.34 -7.80
CA PHE A 530 5.40 -5.13 -6.65
C PHE A 530 5.24 -6.40 -5.80
N ALA A 531 4.80 -6.22 -4.55
CA ALA A 531 4.55 -7.30 -3.59
C ALA A 531 3.55 -8.39 -4.06
N ASN A 532 2.81 -8.11 -5.15
CA ASN A 532 1.86 -9.02 -5.78
C ASN A 532 2.39 -9.67 -7.07
N ASP A 533 3.71 -9.59 -7.35
CA ASP A 533 4.31 -10.24 -8.52
C ASP A 533 3.94 -11.73 -8.53
N SER A 534 3.23 -12.11 -9.59
CA SER A 534 2.49 -13.36 -9.61
C SER A 534 3.32 -14.51 -10.17
N LEU A 535 4.51 -14.25 -10.72
CA LEU A 535 5.34 -15.23 -11.42
C LEU A 535 6.59 -15.58 -10.62
N LEU A 536 6.72 -16.87 -10.27
CA LEU A 536 7.81 -17.43 -9.49
C LEU A 536 8.69 -18.33 -10.37
N LEU A 537 9.95 -17.96 -10.56
CA LEU A 537 10.94 -18.73 -11.32
C LEU A 537 11.61 -19.78 -10.43
N PRO A 538 11.68 -21.06 -10.82
CA PRO A 538 12.35 -22.07 -10.02
C PRO A 538 13.87 -21.89 -10.06
N LEU A 539 14.53 -21.87 -8.89
CA LEU A 539 15.99 -21.70 -8.80
C LEU A 539 16.76 -22.95 -9.25
N LYS A 540 16.16 -24.16 -9.30
CA LYS A 540 16.75 -25.42 -9.81
C LYS A 540 18.26 -25.65 -9.53
N LYS A 541 18.75 -25.32 -8.32
CA LYS A 541 20.17 -25.39 -7.92
C LYS A 541 21.11 -24.35 -8.55
N THR A 542 20.62 -23.45 -9.40
CA THR A 542 21.32 -22.21 -9.79
C THR A 542 21.23 -21.15 -8.71
N SER A 543 22.28 -20.35 -8.58
CA SER A 543 22.24 -19.19 -7.70
C SER A 543 21.32 -18.13 -8.27
N LEU A 544 20.80 -17.28 -7.40
CA LEU A 544 19.88 -16.22 -7.80
C LEU A 544 20.58 -15.20 -8.72
N SER A 545 21.88 -14.94 -8.50
CA SER A 545 22.72 -14.11 -9.38
C SER A 545 22.87 -14.70 -10.78
N GLN A 546 23.05 -16.02 -10.89
CA GLN A 546 23.17 -16.70 -12.19
C GLN A 546 21.85 -16.65 -12.96
N LEU A 547 20.73 -16.86 -12.26
CA LEU A 547 19.40 -16.76 -12.86
C LEU A 547 19.14 -15.32 -13.36
N SER A 548 19.53 -14.30 -12.60
CA SER A 548 19.41 -12.91 -13.02
C SER A 548 20.24 -12.60 -14.28
N GLN A 549 21.49 -13.05 -14.34
CA GLN A 549 22.36 -12.90 -15.53
C GLN A 549 21.80 -13.62 -16.76
N GLN A 550 21.15 -14.77 -16.59
CA GLN A 550 20.50 -15.50 -17.68
C GLN A 550 19.28 -14.75 -18.24
N TRP A 551 18.50 -14.13 -17.36
CA TRP A 551 17.27 -13.43 -17.73
C TRP A 551 17.52 -11.99 -18.23
N GLU A 552 18.61 -11.36 -17.81
CA GLU A 552 18.98 -9.99 -18.21
C GLU A 552 18.97 -9.75 -19.74
N PRO A 553 19.64 -10.56 -20.58
CA PRO A 553 19.62 -10.36 -22.03
C PRO A 553 18.25 -10.63 -22.66
N ILE A 554 17.46 -11.56 -22.10
CA ILE A 554 16.11 -11.87 -22.58
C ILE A 554 15.20 -10.66 -22.37
N LEU A 555 15.29 -10.04 -21.19
CA LEU A 555 14.50 -8.88 -20.85
C LEU A 555 14.93 -7.63 -21.63
N LYS A 556 16.25 -7.41 -21.82
CA LYS A 556 16.81 -6.30 -22.62
C LYS A 556 16.48 -6.32 -24.11
N ASN A 557 16.22 -7.50 -24.67
CA ASN A 557 15.97 -7.65 -26.10
C ASN A 557 14.47 -7.66 -26.42
N ILE A 558 13.62 -7.87 -25.42
CA ILE A 558 12.16 -7.94 -25.55
C ILE A 558 11.51 -6.63 -25.08
N ILE A 559 12.11 -5.93 -24.12
CA ILE A 559 11.72 -4.60 -23.60
C ILE A 559 12.76 -3.59 -24.07
#